data_AF-A0A7Y5KTB1-F1
#
_entry.id   AF-A0A7Y5KTB1-F1
#
_cell.length_a   1.000
_cell.length_b   1.000
_cell.length_c   1.000
_cell.angle_alpha   90.00
_cell.angle_beta   90.00
_cell.angle_gamma   90.00
#
_symmetry.space_group_name_H-M   'P 1'
#
loop_
_entity.id
_entity.type
_entity.pdbx_description
1 polymer ?
#
loop_
_entity_poly.entity_id
_entity_poly.type
_entity_poly.pdbx_seq_one_letter_code
_entity_poly.pdbx_strand_id
1 'polypeptide(L)'
;MLLRPLGSLLGVAAFAGVALVVVGCEETPPPNPEGGFTVNFRDTGADCSIASHDAAMGTVGPSGDPALTANGSGNADVSCTIQNASGGFSVSVQLTEVANVQVTIPSFSNENTVDNKADGSMSYASTETGGDVYISPADPKCKFWVDTDAGQFVRAGEAWFTFECASIISEMSDCAMGTSYIAVRNCEGASEEEEEE
;
A
#
# COMPACT_ATOMS: atom_id res chain seq x y z
N MET A 1 -64.32 36.99 -44.66
CA MET A 1 -64.98 35.67 -44.79
C MET A 1 -63.85 34.66 -44.97
N LEU A 2 -63.52 33.80 -44.02
CA LEU A 2 -64.35 32.70 -43.54
C LEU A 2 -64.06 32.35 -42.08
N LEU A 3 -65.15 32.02 -41.39
CA LEU A 3 -65.26 31.61 -40.01
C LEU A 3 -65.01 30.09 -39.84
N ARG A 4 -64.40 29.73 -38.70
CA ARG A 4 -64.67 28.56 -37.81
C ARG A 4 -64.39 27.14 -38.39
N PRO A 5 -64.16 26.08 -37.56
CA PRO A 5 -64.75 25.84 -36.23
C PRO A 5 -63.86 25.23 -35.12
N LEU A 6 -64.46 25.25 -33.93
CA LEU A 6 -64.10 24.55 -32.70
C LEU A 6 -64.00 23.04 -32.90
N GLY A 7 -63.06 22.42 -32.18
CA GLY A 7 -63.06 20.99 -31.86
C GLY A 7 -62.58 20.78 -30.43
N SER A 8 -63.51 20.66 -29.49
CA SER A 8 -63.29 20.04 -28.18
C SER A 8 -62.98 18.57 -28.38
N LEU A 9 -61.96 18.01 -27.71
CA LEU A 9 -61.86 16.57 -27.44
C LEU A 9 -61.01 16.32 -26.18
N LEU A 10 -61.70 15.74 -25.20
CA LEU A 10 -61.27 14.77 -24.18
C LEU A 10 -60.04 15.05 -23.30
N GLY A 11 -60.34 15.19 -22.00
CA GLY A 11 -59.38 15.01 -20.92
C GLY A 11 -58.95 13.54 -20.79
N VAL A 12 -57.64 13.36 -20.63
CA VAL A 12 -57.00 12.11 -20.22
C VAL A 12 -56.50 12.33 -18.79
N ALA A 13 -56.99 11.52 -17.86
CA ALA A 13 -56.52 11.50 -16.48
C ALA A 13 -55.07 10.98 -16.45
N ALA A 14 -54.13 11.87 -16.14
CA ALA A 14 -52.73 11.51 -15.93
C ALA A 14 -52.57 10.86 -14.55
N PHE A 15 -52.46 9.53 -14.52
CA PHE A 15 -51.92 8.80 -13.39
C PHE A 15 -50.41 9.08 -13.32
N ALA A 16 -50.01 9.95 -12.38
CA ALA A 16 -48.61 10.17 -12.03
C ALA A 16 -48.10 8.96 -11.24
N GLY A 17 -47.71 7.90 -11.96
CA GLY A 17 -46.91 6.81 -11.40
C GLY A 17 -45.48 7.29 -11.20
N VAL A 18 -45.09 7.54 -9.95
CA VAL A 18 -43.70 7.79 -9.57
C VAL A 18 -42.93 6.49 -9.78
N ALA A 19 -42.26 6.38 -10.93
CA ALA A 19 -41.26 5.35 -11.15
C ALA A 19 -40.04 5.70 -10.27
N LEU A 20 -39.93 5.04 -9.12
CA LEU A 20 -38.67 4.95 -8.39
C LEU A 20 -37.70 4.16 -9.29
N VAL A 21 -36.90 4.89 -10.06
CA VAL A 21 -35.73 4.33 -10.72
C VAL A 21 -34.80 3.94 -9.58
N VAL A 22 -34.84 2.66 -9.20
CA VAL A 22 -33.77 2.05 -8.41
C VAL A 22 -32.56 2.09 -9.31
N VAL A 23 -31.83 3.19 -9.28
CA VAL A 23 -30.43 3.23 -9.67
C VAL A 23 -29.74 2.29 -8.69
N GLY A 24 -29.68 1.01 -9.06
CA GLY A 24 -28.76 0.09 -8.42
C GLY A 24 -27.40 0.68 -8.66
N CYS A 25 -26.78 1.23 -7.61
CA CYS A 25 -25.37 1.56 -7.63
C CYS A 25 -24.66 0.26 -7.99
N GLU A 26 -24.24 0.13 -9.25
CA GLU A 26 -23.28 -0.90 -9.64
C GLU A 26 -22.02 -0.54 -8.84
N GLU A 27 -21.90 -1.16 -7.66
CA GLU A 27 -20.73 -1.04 -6.80
C GLU A 27 -19.55 -1.48 -7.66
N THR A 28 -18.80 -0.50 -8.15
CA THR A 28 -17.60 -0.76 -8.92
C THR A 28 -16.68 -1.52 -7.98
N PRO A 29 -16.20 -2.71 -8.37
CA PRO A 29 -15.33 -3.47 -7.48
C PRO A 29 -14.14 -2.60 -7.08
N PRO A 30 -13.68 -2.71 -5.82
CA PRO A 30 -12.53 -1.93 -5.36
C PRO A 30 -11.34 -2.17 -6.29
N PRO A 31 -10.51 -1.14 -6.54
CA PRO A 31 -9.34 -1.30 -7.38
C PRO A 31 -8.39 -2.35 -6.80
N ASN A 32 -7.70 -3.09 -7.68
CA ASN A 32 -6.73 -4.09 -7.23
C ASN A 32 -5.56 -3.41 -6.50
N PRO A 33 -5.04 -4.02 -5.41
CA PRO A 33 -3.86 -3.53 -4.73
C PRO A 33 -2.65 -3.53 -5.67
N GLU A 34 -1.79 -2.54 -5.52
CA GLU A 34 -0.54 -2.44 -6.26
C GLU A 34 0.60 -2.08 -5.32
N GLY A 35 1.80 -2.56 -5.62
CA GLY A 35 2.95 -2.33 -4.76
C GLY A 35 4.27 -2.45 -5.49
N GLY A 36 5.32 -2.05 -4.78
CA GLY A 36 6.69 -2.14 -5.23
C GLY A 36 7.64 -1.96 -4.07
N PHE A 37 8.86 -2.45 -4.26
CA PHE A 37 9.93 -2.27 -3.29
C PHE A 37 11.29 -2.13 -3.98
N THR A 38 12.24 -1.54 -3.26
CA THR A 38 13.67 -1.74 -3.49
C THR A 38 14.28 -2.07 -2.15
N VAL A 39 14.84 -3.27 -2.04
CA VAL A 39 15.47 -3.81 -0.84
C VAL A 39 16.97 -3.89 -1.04
N ASN A 40 17.69 -3.48 -0.01
CA ASN A 40 19.13 -3.42 0.00
C ASN A 40 19.68 -4.35 1.10
N PHE A 41 19.86 -5.62 0.78
CA PHE A 41 20.37 -6.62 1.73
C PHE A 41 21.87 -6.42 1.94
N ARG A 42 22.30 -6.41 3.20
CA ARG A 42 23.68 -6.08 3.58
C ARG A 42 24.34 -7.18 4.38
N ASP A 43 25.51 -7.55 3.89
CA ASP A 43 26.50 -8.35 4.59
C ASP A 43 27.12 -7.52 5.73
N THR A 44 26.98 -8.02 6.96
CA THR A 44 27.50 -7.42 8.20
C THR A 44 28.91 -7.94 8.55
N GLY A 45 29.44 -8.90 7.79
CA GLY A 45 30.74 -9.53 7.99
C GLY A 45 30.62 -10.98 8.41
N ALA A 46 31.37 -11.39 9.43
CA ALA A 46 31.55 -12.80 9.79
C ALA A 46 30.26 -13.52 10.22
N ASP A 47 29.25 -12.77 10.66
CA ASP A 47 27.97 -13.29 11.16
C ASP A 47 26.91 -13.40 10.06
N CYS A 48 27.13 -12.82 8.87
CA CYS A 48 26.21 -12.92 7.75
C CYS A 48 26.72 -13.94 6.72
N SER A 49 25.93 -14.98 6.47
CA SER A 49 26.30 -16.04 5.51
C SER A 49 26.06 -15.68 4.05
N ILE A 50 25.42 -14.54 3.78
CA ILE A 50 24.95 -14.13 2.45
C ILE A 50 25.62 -12.81 2.04
N ALA A 51 26.13 -12.75 0.82
CA ALA A 51 26.71 -11.52 0.29
C ALA A 51 25.64 -10.42 0.12
N SER A 52 26.06 -9.16 0.20
CA SER A 52 25.18 -8.03 -0.09
C SER A 52 24.58 -8.13 -1.49
N HIS A 53 23.28 -7.87 -1.61
CA HIS A 53 22.56 -7.89 -2.88
C HIS A 53 21.32 -7.00 -2.81
N ASP A 54 20.82 -6.63 -3.99
CA ASP A 54 19.62 -5.82 -4.14
C ASP A 54 18.50 -6.65 -4.76
N ALA A 55 17.26 -6.39 -4.34
CA ALA A 55 16.06 -6.93 -4.96
C ALA A 55 15.04 -5.82 -5.16
N ALA A 56 14.32 -5.84 -6.28
CA ALA A 56 13.33 -4.82 -6.58
C ALA A 56 12.11 -5.40 -7.30
N MET A 57 10.94 -4.84 -6.96
CA MET A 57 9.66 -5.05 -7.64
C MET A 57 9.13 -3.68 -8.05
N GLY A 58 8.90 -3.46 -9.34
CA GLY A 58 8.58 -2.14 -9.88
C GLY A 58 9.77 -1.17 -9.82
N THR A 59 9.50 0.13 -9.74
CA THR A 59 10.52 1.18 -9.52
C THR A 59 10.10 2.02 -8.33
N VAL A 60 10.80 1.83 -7.20
CA VAL A 60 10.57 2.57 -5.95
C VAL A 60 11.91 3.05 -5.44
N GLY A 61 12.00 4.31 -5.03
CA GLY A 61 13.26 4.91 -4.60
C GLY A 61 13.06 5.99 -3.54
N PRO A 62 14.13 6.77 -3.25
CA PRO A 62 14.05 7.84 -2.27
C PRO A 62 13.12 8.96 -2.69
N SER A 63 12.99 9.21 -3.99
CA SER A 63 12.23 10.32 -4.58
C SER A 63 11.67 9.94 -5.95
N GLY A 64 10.77 10.76 -6.50
CA GLY A 64 10.17 10.58 -7.82
C GLY A 64 8.77 9.97 -7.75
N ASP A 65 8.27 9.46 -8.87
CA ASP A 65 6.96 8.79 -8.92
C ASP A 65 7.15 7.27 -8.94
N PRO A 66 6.70 6.54 -7.91
CA PRO A 66 6.81 5.08 -7.90
C PRO A 66 6.05 4.43 -9.06
N ALA A 67 6.72 3.53 -9.79
CA ALA A 67 6.07 2.66 -10.76
C ALA A 67 5.76 1.32 -10.09
N LEU A 68 4.48 1.11 -9.77
CA LEU A 68 4.02 -0.04 -8.99
C LEU A 68 3.57 -1.20 -9.89
N THR A 69 3.70 -2.42 -9.37
CA THR A 69 3.21 -3.64 -10.01
C THR A 69 1.84 -3.98 -9.41
N ALA A 70 0.84 -4.16 -10.27
CA ALA A 70 -0.49 -4.57 -9.84
C ALA A 70 -0.53 -6.03 -9.38
N ASN A 71 -1.36 -6.32 -8.39
CA ASN A 71 -1.59 -7.70 -7.92
C ASN A 71 -2.02 -8.63 -9.06
N GLY A 72 -1.42 -9.82 -9.14
CA GLY A 72 -1.68 -10.80 -10.19
C GLY A 72 -1.03 -10.47 -11.56
N SER A 73 -0.27 -9.38 -11.66
CA SER A 73 0.53 -9.08 -12.85
C SER A 73 1.78 -9.97 -12.87
N GLY A 74 1.86 -10.89 -13.84
CA GLY A 74 2.97 -11.84 -13.92
C GLY A 74 2.97 -12.81 -12.73
N ASN A 75 4.04 -12.78 -11.93
CA ASN A 75 4.15 -13.56 -10.69
C ASN A 75 4.00 -12.69 -9.44
N ALA A 76 3.57 -11.43 -9.59
CA ALA A 76 3.44 -10.51 -8.48
C ALA A 76 2.21 -10.82 -7.63
N ASP A 77 2.42 -10.98 -6.33
CA ASP A 77 1.39 -11.02 -5.30
C ASP A 77 1.57 -9.81 -4.40
N VAL A 78 0.51 -8.99 -4.32
CA VAL A 78 0.48 -7.76 -3.52
C VAL A 78 -0.71 -7.85 -2.57
N SER A 79 -0.41 -7.80 -1.28
CA SER A 79 -1.38 -7.68 -0.22
C SER A 79 -0.96 -6.54 0.70
N CYS A 80 -1.85 -5.57 0.93
CA CYS A 80 -1.57 -4.48 1.84
C CYS A 80 -2.83 -4.00 2.55
N THR A 81 -2.64 -3.61 3.81
CA THR A 81 -3.68 -3.05 4.68
C THR A 81 -3.15 -1.81 5.39
N ILE A 82 -3.89 -0.71 5.32
CA ILE A 82 -3.58 0.55 6.01
C ILE A 82 -4.80 0.97 6.83
N GLN A 83 -4.75 0.74 8.14
CA GLN A 83 -5.86 0.98 9.06
C GLN A 83 -5.59 2.18 9.96
N ASN A 84 -6.65 2.84 10.42
CA ASN A 84 -6.51 3.88 11.45
C ASN A 84 -5.93 3.28 12.73
N ALA A 85 -4.94 3.97 13.31
CA ALA A 85 -4.31 3.62 14.58
C ALA A 85 -4.13 4.87 15.44
N SER A 86 -3.80 4.69 16.71
CA SER A 86 -3.48 5.83 17.58
C SER A 86 -2.25 6.56 17.03
N GLY A 87 -2.40 7.85 16.73
CA GLY A 87 -1.32 8.70 16.22
C GLY A 87 -1.03 8.57 14.72
N GLY A 88 -1.84 7.84 13.95
CA GLY A 88 -1.64 7.68 12.50
C GLY A 88 -2.29 6.41 11.97
N PHE A 89 -1.51 5.56 11.32
CA PHE A 89 -1.95 4.34 10.65
C PHE A 89 -1.19 3.12 11.15
N SER A 90 -1.86 1.96 11.17
CA SER A 90 -1.21 0.66 11.21
C SER A 90 -1.02 0.18 9.77
N VAL A 91 0.20 -0.13 9.38
CA VAL A 91 0.56 -0.56 8.03
C VAL A 91 1.01 -2.01 8.05
N SER A 92 0.37 -2.85 7.22
CA SER A 92 0.79 -4.23 6.97
C SER A 92 0.91 -4.45 5.47
N VAL A 93 2.08 -4.89 5.01
CA VAL A 93 2.38 -5.04 3.58
C VAL A 93 3.07 -6.38 3.34
N GLN A 94 2.63 -7.11 2.32
CA GLN A 94 3.27 -8.30 1.79
C GLN A 94 3.40 -8.16 0.26
N LEU A 95 4.63 -8.26 -0.21
CA LEU A 95 5.00 -8.12 -1.62
C LEU A 95 5.81 -9.34 -2.04
N THR A 96 5.36 -10.06 -3.05
CA THR A 96 6.05 -11.24 -3.58
C THR A 96 6.21 -11.15 -5.08
N GLU A 97 7.45 -11.18 -5.57
CA GLU A 97 7.74 -11.40 -7.00
C GLU A 97 9.15 -12.01 -7.16
N VAL A 98 10.20 -11.17 -7.14
CA VAL A 98 11.61 -11.59 -7.14
C VAL A 98 12.14 -11.89 -5.73
N ALA A 99 11.47 -11.33 -4.72
CA ALA A 99 11.67 -11.59 -3.31
C ALA A 99 10.31 -11.53 -2.61
N ASN A 100 10.21 -12.16 -1.44
CA ASN A 100 9.10 -12.02 -0.52
C ASN A 100 9.50 -11.01 0.56
N VAL A 101 8.80 -9.88 0.61
CA VAL A 101 8.98 -8.82 1.60
C VAL A 101 7.69 -8.70 2.40
N GLN A 102 7.78 -8.81 3.72
CA GLN A 102 6.65 -8.52 4.61
C GLN A 102 7.06 -7.48 5.62
N VAL A 103 6.20 -6.49 5.85
CA VAL A 103 6.42 -5.39 6.78
C VAL A 103 5.18 -5.18 7.63
N THR A 104 5.39 -4.88 8.91
CA THR A 104 4.32 -4.46 9.83
C THR A 104 4.80 -3.29 10.68
N ILE A 105 4.05 -2.18 10.63
CA ILE A 105 4.32 -0.94 11.38
C ILE A 105 3.05 -0.62 12.20
N PRO A 106 3.04 -0.82 13.54
CA PRO A 106 1.82 -0.69 14.34
C PRO A 106 1.25 0.74 14.44
N SER A 107 2.11 1.76 14.34
CA SER A 107 1.72 3.17 14.38
C SER A 107 2.70 3.94 13.51
N PHE A 108 2.17 4.57 12.46
CA PHE A 108 2.95 5.23 11.42
C PHE A 108 2.22 6.46 10.90
N SER A 109 2.92 7.59 10.80
CA SER A 109 2.37 8.85 10.30
C SER A 109 3.42 9.62 9.50
N ASN A 110 2.97 10.69 8.83
CA ASN A 110 3.88 11.61 8.15
C ASN A 110 4.79 12.40 9.12
N GLU A 111 4.56 12.30 10.43
CA GLU A 111 5.45 12.88 11.46
C GLU A 111 6.62 11.94 11.82
N ASN A 112 6.60 10.70 11.33
CA ASN A 112 7.73 9.80 11.46
C ASN A 112 8.78 10.14 10.40
N THR A 113 9.63 11.11 10.70
CA THR A 113 10.70 11.57 9.80
C THR A 113 12.01 10.79 10.02
N VAL A 114 13.04 11.11 9.25
CA VAL A 114 14.39 10.54 9.41
C VAL A 114 14.94 10.70 10.85
N ASP A 115 14.56 11.78 11.54
CA ASP A 115 14.99 12.06 12.92
C ASP A 115 14.05 11.44 13.97
N ASN A 116 12.87 10.96 13.57
CA ASN A 116 11.83 10.40 14.44
C ASN A 116 11.20 9.14 13.84
N LYS A 117 12.03 8.12 13.60
CA LYS A 117 11.64 6.88 12.91
C LYS A 117 10.65 6.06 13.74
N ALA A 118 9.65 5.48 13.08
CA ALA A 118 8.74 4.49 13.66
C ALA A 118 9.40 3.12 13.78
N ASP A 119 8.93 2.35 14.76
CA ASP A 119 9.34 0.98 14.99
C ASP A 119 8.40 0.00 14.29
N GLY A 120 8.97 -1.00 13.63
CA GLY A 120 8.21 -2.09 13.04
C GLY A 120 9.02 -3.37 12.93
N SER A 121 8.42 -4.36 12.29
CA SER A 121 9.06 -5.65 11.98
C SER A 121 9.04 -5.90 10.48
N MET A 122 9.99 -6.71 10.03
CA MET A 122 10.00 -7.20 8.67
C MET A 122 10.42 -8.67 8.56
N SER A 123 10.04 -9.30 7.46
CA SER A 123 10.67 -10.51 6.97
C SER A 123 11.06 -10.38 5.50
N TYR A 124 12.11 -11.12 5.12
CA TYR A 124 12.67 -11.12 3.77
C TYR A 124 13.11 -12.53 3.37
N ALA A 125 12.77 -12.93 2.15
CA ALA A 125 13.35 -14.09 1.49
C ALA A 125 13.52 -13.82 0.00
N SER A 126 14.57 -14.35 -0.62
CA SER A 126 14.82 -14.24 -2.06
C SER A 126 15.52 -15.49 -2.58
N THR A 127 15.78 -15.54 -3.89
CA THR A 127 16.61 -16.59 -4.47
C THR A 127 18.05 -16.55 -3.95
N GLU A 128 18.56 -15.36 -3.62
CA GLU A 128 19.91 -15.17 -3.10
C GLU A 128 20.05 -15.61 -1.64
N THR A 129 18.95 -15.61 -0.88
CA THR A 129 18.92 -16.25 0.46
C THR A 129 18.70 -17.75 0.37
N GLY A 130 18.67 -18.35 -0.83
CA GLY A 130 18.33 -19.76 -1.01
C GLY A 130 16.87 -20.11 -0.66
N GLY A 131 16.02 -19.10 -0.49
CA GLY A 131 14.66 -19.24 0.02
C GLY A 131 14.53 -19.19 1.55
N ASP A 132 15.65 -19.05 2.28
CA ASP A 132 15.61 -18.88 3.73
C ASP A 132 14.99 -17.54 4.11
N VAL A 133 14.15 -17.56 5.13
CA VAL A 133 13.46 -16.37 5.64
C VAL A 133 14.31 -15.72 6.72
N TYR A 134 14.67 -14.46 6.49
CA TYR A 134 15.32 -13.58 7.45
C TYR A 134 14.27 -12.70 8.12
N ILE A 135 14.27 -12.64 9.44
CA ILE A 135 13.27 -11.90 10.22
C ILE A 135 13.97 -10.89 11.12
N SER A 136 13.45 -9.67 11.20
CA SER A 136 13.95 -8.68 12.15
C SER A 136 13.73 -9.14 13.59
N PRO A 137 14.72 -8.99 14.50
CA PRO A 137 14.52 -9.31 15.90
C PRO A 137 13.47 -8.39 16.55
N ALA A 138 12.96 -8.80 17.72
CA ALA A 138 12.01 -7.98 18.47
C ALA A 138 12.65 -6.70 19.06
N ASP A 139 13.97 -6.71 19.25
CA ASP A 139 14.80 -5.59 19.70
C ASP A 139 16.27 -5.82 19.23
N PRO A 140 16.90 -4.90 18.49
CA PRO A 140 16.34 -3.65 17.98
C PRO A 140 15.34 -3.90 16.84
N LYS A 141 14.23 -3.16 16.86
CA LYS A 141 13.24 -3.15 15.77
C LYS A 141 13.79 -2.45 14.53
N CYS A 142 13.22 -2.81 13.37
CA CYS A 142 13.45 -2.06 12.15
C CYS A 142 12.86 -0.65 12.27
N LYS A 143 13.50 0.28 11.57
CA LYS A 143 13.14 1.70 11.59
C LYS A 143 12.50 2.09 10.26
N PHE A 144 11.38 2.78 10.34
CA PHE A 144 10.56 3.21 9.21
C PHE A 144 10.32 4.72 9.27
N TRP A 145 10.36 5.41 8.14
CA TRP A 145 10.10 6.84 8.12
C TRP A 145 9.61 7.32 6.75
N VAL A 146 9.01 8.50 6.77
CA VAL A 146 8.55 9.26 5.62
C VAL A 146 9.51 10.42 5.38
N ASP A 147 10.10 10.49 4.19
CA ASP A 147 10.79 11.69 3.70
C ASP A 147 9.81 12.54 2.87
N THR A 148 9.11 13.46 3.54
CA THR A 148 8.11 14.32 2.90
C THR A 148 8.70 15.27 1.87
N ASP A 149 9.97 15.66 2.03
CA ASP A 149 10.66 16.53 1.07
C ASP A 149 10.93 15.79 -0.25
N ALA A 150 11.07 14.45 -0.18
CA ALA A 150 11.20 13.58 -1.33
C ALA A 150 9.85 13.11 -1.92
N GLY A 151 8.73 13.52 -1.31
CA GLY A 151 7.38 13.18 -1.76
C GLY A 151 6.80 11.89 -1.15
N GLN A 152 7.47 11.30 -0.17
CA GLN A 152 6.97 10.11 0.55
C GLN A 152 5.77 10.49 1.44
N PHE A 153 4.92 9.51 1.74
CA PHE A 153 3.73 9.72 2.56
C PHE A 153 3.15 8.43 3.15
N VAL A 154 2.26 8.57 4.13
CA VAL A 154 1.28 7.56 4.54
C VAL A 154 -0.10 8.21 4.69
N ARG A 155 -1.12 7.57 4.12
CA ARG A 155 -2.53 8.01 4.18
C ARG A 155 -3.48 6.81 4.00
N ALA A 156 -4.78 7.06 4.07
CA ALA A 156 -5.81 6.07 3.77
C ALA A 156 -5.52 5.36 2.42
N GLY A 157 -5.45 4.03 2.43
CA GLY A 157 -5.29 3.20 1.23
C GLY A 157 -3.93 3.26 0.51
N GLU A 158 -3.00 4.13 0.91
CA GLU A 158 -1.71 4.30 0.22
C GLU A 158 -0.55 4.67 1.16
N ALA A 159 0.64 4.15 0.87
CA ALA A 159 1.85 4.51 1.58
C ALA A 159 3.09 4.42 0.68
N TRP A 160 4.02 5.34 0.85
CA TRP A 160 5.36 5.30 0.29
C TRP A 160 6.34 5.77 1.36
N PHE A 161 7.27 4.90 1.76
CA PHE A 161 8.15 5.15 2.88
C PHE A 161 9.50 4.45 2.73
N THR A 162 10.44 4.88 3.57
CA THR A 162 11.78 4.33 3.68
C THR A 162 11.90 3.46 4.92
N PHE A 163 12.76 2.45 4.87
CA PHE A 163 13.09 1.63 6.03
C PHE A 163 14.54 1.16 6.05
N GLU A 164 14.98 0.74 7.22
CA GLU A 164 16.26 0.05 7.44
C GLU A 164 16.15 -0.89 8.65
N CYS A 165 16.96 -1.94 8.66
CA CYS A 165 17.06 -2.86 9.80
C CYS A 165 18.52 -3.10 10.11
N ALA A 166 18.93 -2.79 11.34
CA ALA A 166 20.30 -3.04 11.78
C ALA A 166 20.64 -4.54 11.83
N SER A 167 19.62 -5.39 12.00
CA SER A 167 19.75 -6.85 12.06
C SER A 167 18.50 -7.52 11.49
N ILE A 168 18.69 -8.60 10.75
CA ILE A 168 17.71 -9.57 10.30
C ILE A 168 18.35 -10.96 10.40
N ILE A 169 17.63 -11.90 11.00
CA ILE A 169 18.21 -13.17 11.45
C ILE A 169 17.54 -14.33 10.74
N SER A 170 18.35 -15.29 10.29
CA SER A 170 17.92 -16.62 9.87
C SER A 170 18.88 -17.67 10.43
N GLU A 171 18.37 -18.57 11.26
CA GLU A 171 19.18 -19.56 12.01
C GLU A 171 20.36 -18.93 12.78
N MET A 172 21.59 -19.09 12.28
CA MET A 172 22.83 -18.53 12.84
C MET A 172 23.39 -17.37 12.01
N SER A 173 22.68 -16.92 10.98
CA SER A 173 23.06 -15.82 10.10
C SER A 173 22.39 -14.53 10.58
N ASP A 174 23.19 -13.50 10.87
CA ASP A 174 22.75 -12.15 11.24
C ASP A 174 23.25 -11.15 10.20
N CYS A 175 22.34 -10.71 9.35
CA CYS A 175 22.59 -9.77 8.27
C CYS A 175 21.85 -8.45 8.54
N ALA A 176 21.98 -7.47 7.65
CA ALA A 176 21.28 -6.20 7.81
C ALA A 176 20.46 -5.84 6.57
N MET A 177 19.51 -4.93 6.73
CA MET A 177 18.88 -4.22 5.63
C MET A 177 19.35 -2.78 5.65
N GLY A 178 20.09 -2.40 4.60
CA GLY A 178 20.39 -1.00 4.35
C GLY A 178 19.13 -0.22 3.97
N THR A 179 19.30 1.07 3.69
CA THR A 179 18.20 1.95 3.30
C THR A 179 17.45 1.37 2.09
N SER A 180 16.17 1.10 2.32
CA SER A 180 15.27 0.39 1.41
C SER A 180 13.93 1.14 1.33
N TYR A 181 13.13 0.89 0.32
CA TYR A 181 11.90 1.65 0.04
C TYR A 181 10.73 0.71 -0.27
N ILE A 182 9.53 1.07 0.18
CA ILE A 182 8.27 0.40 -0.16
C ILE A 182 7.28 1.47 -0.59
N ALA A 183 6.51 1.17 -1.65
CA ALA A 183 5.35 1.95 -2.04
C ALA A 183 4.19 1.01 -2.36
N VAL A 184 3.00 1.36 -1.89
CA VAL A 184 1.76 0.60 -2.07
C VAL A 184 0.57 1.54 -2.26
N ARG A 185 -0.42 1.10 -3.04
CA ARG A 185 -1.68 1.80 -3.23
C ARG A 185 -2.85 0.84 -3.40
N ASN A 186 -4.06 1.38 -3.31
CA ASN A 186 -5.30 0.60 -3.31
C ASN A 186 -5.30 -0.47 -2.20
N CYS A 187 -4.70 -0.15 -1.05
CA CYS A 187 -4.67 -1.03 0.11
C CYS A 187 -6.04 -1.07 0.79
N GLU A 188 -6.37 -2.21 1.38
CA GLU A 188 -7.55 -2.33 2.22
C GLU A 188 -7.40 -1.48 3.48
N GLY A 189 -8.48 -0.85 3.97
CA GLY A 189 -8.47 -0.25 5.30
C GLY A 189 -9.19 1.09 5.36
N ALA A 190 -8.58 2.07 6.05
CA ALA A 190 -9.21 3.34 6.36
C ALA A 190 -9.79 3.97 5.09
N SER A 191 -11.10 4.19 5.07
CA SER A 191 -11.74 5.07 4.09
C SER A 191 -11.54 6.51 4.56
N GLU A 192 -11.30 7.43 3.62
CA GLU A 192 -11.60 8.83 3.86
C GLU A 192 -13.12 8.88 4.13
N GLU A 193 -13.54 8.98 5.39
CA GLU A 193 -14.95 9.19 5.69
C GLU A 193 -15.36 10.46 4.94
N GLU A 194 -16.26 10.34 3.97
CA GLU A 194 -16.94 11.49 3.37
C GLU A 194 -17.62 12.21 4.54
N GLU A 195 -17.08 13.36 4.97
CA GLU A 195 -17.74 14.21 5.94
C GLU A 195 -19.12 14.56 5.38
N GLU A 196 -20.16 13.84 5.81
CA GLU A 196 -21.55 14.23 5.58
C GLU A 196 -21.80 15.54 6.35
N GLU A 197 -21.66 16.68 5.66
CA GLU A 197 -22.08 18.01 6.14
C GLU A 197 -23.60 18.12 6.35
#